data_AF-A0A936K0M2-F1
#
_entry.id   AF-A0A936K0M2-F1
#
_cell.length_a   1.000
_cell.length_b   1.000
_cell.length_c   1.000
_cell.angle_alpha   90.00
_cell.angle_beta   90.00
_cell.angle_gamma   90.00
#
_symmetry.space_group_name_H-M   'P 1'
#
loop_
_entity.id
_entity.type
_entity.pdbx_description
1 polymer ?
#
loop_
_entity_poly.entity_id
_entity_poly.type
_entity_poly.pdbx_seq_one_letter_code
_entity_poly.pdbx_strand_id
1 'polypeptide(L)'
;MSLCEADVLSISCPLTSDTHHLINAEWLSLMKPGAFLINTACGPIVDQASLTRALQEQRIAGAGLEVFETEAPAADEPLLALDNVIVTPHALSWTDQCFAELGVACVRAVHAVMRGSNPASVVNPDVPTMKEIGVTVGNYSLFGSIVGPKGMPKDVVAKLEKACREAVNAPAFKDFLEKQKLPFAYRGAEDIGGHLRASYNKMGEVISTTGIKIDRGNRCQAPGESRLPCRHFQANRRTTAASPYLGASPLR
;
A
#
# COMPACT_ATOMS: atom_id res chain seq x y z
N MET A 1 6.02 -24.83 -10.80
CA MET A 1 7.35 -24.25 -10.53
C MET A 1 7.49 -24.18 -9.03
N SER A 2 8.49 -24.84 -8.47
CA SER A 2 8.63 -24.95 -7.01
C SER A 2 9.40 -23.75 -6.44
N LEU A 3 9.14 -23.36 -5.20
CA LEU A 3 9.87 -22.25 -4.55
C LEU A 3 11.38 -22.51 -4.48
N CYS A 4 11.78 -23.78 -4.37
CA CYS A 4 13.19 -24.18 -4.36
C CYS A 4 13.89 -24.06 -5.72
N GLU A 5 13.16 -23.72 -6.78
CA GLU A 5 13.70 -23.46 -8.12
C GLU A 5 13.72 -21.95 -8.46
N ALA A 6 13.13 -21.08 -7.64
CA ALA A 6 13.05 -19.65 -7.92
C ALA A 6 14.31 -18.90 -7.49
N ASP A 7 14.86 -18.10 -8.39
CA ASP A 7 15.95 -17.16 -8.07
C ASP A 7 15.41 -15.82 -7.54
N VAL A 8 14.16 -15.50 -7.87
CA VAL A 8 13.43 -14.32 -7.35
C VAL A 8 12.00 -14.72 -7.00
N LEU A 9 11.58 -14.40 -5.78
CA LEU A 9 10.19 -14.46 -5.33
C LEU A 9 9.60 -13.05 -5.30
N SER A 10 8.62 -12.77 -6.16
CA SER A 10 7.87 -11.51 -6.13
C SER A 10 6.47 -11.74 -5.56
N ILE A 11 6.06 -10.91 -4.60
CA ILE A 11 4.79 -11.01 -3.90
C ILE A 11 3.81 -9.98 -4.48
N SER A 12 2.64 -10.45 -4.94
CA SER A 12 1.60 -9.61 -5.53
C SER A 12 0.17 -10.07 -5.19
N CYS A 13 0.01 -10.87 -4.13
CA CYS A 13 -1.29 -11.29 -3.62
C CYS A 13 -1.87 -10.27 -2.62
N PRO A 14 -3.20 -10.21 -2.46
CA PRO A 14 -3.82 -9.36 -1.43
C PRO A 14 -3.52 -9.89 -0.03
N LEU A 15 -3.52 -8.99 0.96
CA LEU A 15 -3.54 -9.38 2.37
C LEU A 15 -4.94 -9.84 2.78
N THR A 16 -5.03 -11.06 3.27
CA THR A 16 -6.22 -11.75 3.76
C THR A 16 -5.82 -12.57 4.99
N SER A 17 -6.79 -13.24 5.65
CA SER A 17 -6.47 -14.21 6.70
C SER A 17 -5.53 -15.32 6.22
N ASP A 18 -5.70 -15.74 4.98
CA ASP A 18 -5.00 -16.90 4.41
C ASP A 18 -3.60 -16.55 3.91
N THR A 19 -3.37 -15.27 3.62
CA THR A 19 -2.09 -14.75 3.14
C THR A 19 -1.29 -14.02 4.22
N HIS A 20 -1.85 -13.88 5.43
CA HIS A 20 -1.14 -13.31 6.57
C HIS A 20 0.03 -14.23 6.98
N HIS A 21 1.25 -13.68 6.98
CA HIS A 21 2.50 -14.42 7.21
C HIS A 21 2.63 -15.66 6.32
N LEU A 22 2.10 -15.59 5.09
CA LEU A 22 2.27 -16.63 4.08
C LEU A 22 3.75 -16.94 3.86
N ILE A 23 4.58 -15.90 3.79
CA ILE A 23 6.03 -16.04 3.71
C ILE A 23 6.61 -15.97 5.13
N ASN A 24 6.70 -17.13 5.76
CA ASN A 24 7.27 -17.33 7.10
C ASN A 24 8.66 -18.00 7.03
N ALA A 25 9.24 -18.32 8.19
CA ALA A 25 10.53 -19.00 8.29
C ALA A 25 10.63 -20.29 7.46
N GLU A 26 9.56 -21.10 7.41
CA GLU A 26 9.54 -22.34 6.63
C GLU A 26 9.64 -22.03 5.13
N TRP A 27 8.83 -21.09 4.61
CA TRP A 27 8.89 -20.67 3.21
C TRP A 27 10.26 -20.08 2.84
N LEU A 28 10.82 -19.22 3.68
CA LEU A 28 12.15 -18.66 3.48
C LEU A 28 13.23 -19.75 3.47
N SER A 29 13.07 -20.80 4.28
CA SER A 29 13.98 -21.95 4.30
C SER A 29 13.89 -22.85 3.07
N LEU A 30 12.82 -22.74 2.28
CA LEU A 30 12.64 -23.50 1.04
C LEU A 30 13.20 -22.75 -0.18
N MET A 31 13.44 -21.44 -0.07
CA MET A 31 14.06 -20.65 -1.13
C MET A 31 15.50 -21.10 -1.39
N LYS A 32 15.94 -20.95 -2.65
CA LYS A 32 17.35 -21.18 -3.00
C LYS A 32 18.26 -20.29 -2.16
N PRO A 33 19.40 -20.82 -1.67
CA PRO A 33 20.51 -19.98 -1.25
C PRO A 33 20.86 -19.01 -2.38
N GLY A 34 20.95 -17.72 -2.07
CA GLY A 34 21.22 -16.68 -3.07
C GLY A 34 19.99 -16.13 -3.82
N ALA A 35 18.78 -16.60 -3.54
CA ALA A 35 17.56 -16.02 -4.11
C ALA A 35 17.25 -14.63 -3.54
N PHE A 36 16.42 -13.86 -4.24
CA PHE A 36 15.92 -12.56 -3.78
C PHE A 36 14.41 -12.58 -3.51
N LEU A 37 13.96 -11.81 -2.52
CA LEU A 37 12.55 -11.58 -2.24
C LEU A 37 12.17 -10.15 -2.60
N ILE A 38 11.03 -9.95 -3.27
CA ILE A 38 10.47 -8.64 -3.58
C ILE A 38 9.05 -8.59 -3.01
N ASN A 39 8.78 -7.63 -2.13
CA ASN A 39 7.44 -7.37 -1.61
C ASN A 39 6.98 -5.95 -1.98
N THR A 40 6.05 -5.86 -2.93
CA THR A 40 5.33 -4.64 -3.30
C THR A 40 3.82 -4.76 -3.06
N ALA A 41 3.41 -5.74 -2.25
CA ALA A 41 2.01 -6.02 -1.94
C ALA A 41 1.61 -5.39 -0.60
N CYS A 42 1.60 -6.18 0.47
CA CYS A 42 1.34 -5.72 1.82
C CYS A 42 2.38 -6.31 2.77
N GLY A 43 2.83 -5.52 3.76
CA GLY A 43 3.87 -5.93 4.70
C GLY A 43 3.56 -7.25 5.42
N PRO A 44 2.40 -7.38 6.09
CA PRO A 44 2.02 -8.59 6.84
C PRO A 44 1.81 -9.87 6.03
N ILE A 45 2.09 -9.88 4.72
CA ILE A 45 2.17 -11.13 3.95
C ILE A 45 3.46 -11.88 4.28
N VAL A 46 4.51 -11.14 4.65
CA VAL A 46 5.80 -11.68 5.08
C VAL A 46 5.91 -11.51 6.59
N ASP A 47 6.28 -12.57 7.29
CA ASP A 47 6.72 -12.46 8.69
C ASP A 47 8.06 -11.72 8.71
N GLN A 48 8.03 -10.47 9.15
CA GLN A 48 9.15 -9.53 9.10
C GLN A 48 10.32 -9.97 9.97
N ALA A 49 10.03 -10.60 11.12
CA ALA A 49 11.06 -11.13 12.01
C ALA A 49 11.77 -12.33 11.36
N SER A 50 11.01 -13.22 10.73
CA SER A 50 11.55 -14.35 9.97
C SER A 50 12.39 -13.88 8.78
N LEU A 51 11.94 -12.88 8.03
CA LEU A 51 12.69 -12.29 6.93
C LEU A 51 14.00 -11.68 7.40
N THR A 52 13.97 -10.88 8.47
CA THR A 52 15.15 -10.25 9.07
C THR A 52 16.21 -11.29 9.39
N ARG A 53 15.81 -12.37 10.07
CA ARG A 53 16.71 -13.47 10.41
C ARG A 53 17.29 -14.15 9.17
N ALA A 54 16.45 -14.47 8.18
CA ALA A 54 16.90 -15.13 6.95
C ALA A 54 17.94 -14.28 6.18
N LEU A 55 17.79 -12.96 6.20
CA LEU A 55 18.73 -12.03 5.57
C LEU A 55 20.04 -11.87 6.36
N GLN A 56 19.96 -11.79 7.70
CA GLN A 56 21.13 -11.75 8.59
C GLN A 56 21.96 -13.02 8.50
N GLU A 57 21.32 -14.18 8.43
CA GLU A 57 21.96 -15.49 8.25
C GLU A 57 22.38 -15.76 6.80
N GLN A 58 22.14 -14.81 5.88
CA GLN A 58 22.41 -14.93 4.44
C GLN A 58 21.77 -16.18 3.81
N ARG A 59 20.63 -16.63 4.34
CA ARG A 59 19.86 -17.77 3.80
C ARG A 59 19.32 -17.46 2.41
N ILE A 60 18.98 -16.19 2.16
CA ILE A 60 18.65 -15.60 0.87
C ILE A 60 19.62 -14.43 0.61
N ALA A 61 19.85 -14.07 -0.66
CA ALA A 61 20.82 -13.05 -1.02
C ALA A 61 20.39 -11.66 -0.54
N GLY A 62 19.10 -11.33 -0.63
CA GLY A 62 18.61 -10.00 -0.29
C GLY A 62 17.11 -9.84 -0.48
N ALA A 63 16.61 -8.65 -0.14
CA ALA A 63 15.21 -8.29 -0.30
C ALA A 63 15.00 -6.87 -0.85
N GLY A 64 13.96 -6.69 -1.66
CA GLY A 64 13.42 -5.40 -2.07
C GLY A 64 12.04 -5.19 -1.43
N LEU A 65 11.90 -4.20 -0.56
CA LEU A 65 10.72 -3.99 0.26
C LEU A 65 10.12 -2.60 0.04
N GLU A 66 8.87 -2.57 -0.40
CA GLU A 66 8.08 -1.33 -0.46
C GLU A 66 7.23 -1.13 0.78
N VAL A 67 6.88 -2.22 1.45
CA VAL A 67 5.89 -2.29 2.51
C VAL A 67 6.46 -2.98 3.73
N PHE A 68 6.03 -2.56 4.91
CA PHE A 68 6.45 -3.08 6.21
C PHE A 68 5.22 -3.55 7.00
N GLU A 69 5.41 -4.43 7.99
CA GLU A 69 4.29 -4.84 8.87
C GLU A 69 3.66 -3.64 9.60
N THR A 70 4.48 -2.67 9.98
CA THR A 70 4.05 -1.40 10.57
C THR A 70 4.56 -0.24 9.71
N GLU A 71 3.66 0.67 9.35
CA GLU A 71 3.99 1.83 8.52
C GLU A 71 3.74 3.17 9.22
N ALA A 72 4.72 4.07 9.33
CA ALA A 72 6.13 3.93 8.95
C ALA A 72 6.91 2.99 9.89
N PRO A 73 7.96 2.28 9.42
CA PRO A 73 8.81 1.48 10.29
C PRO A 73 9.48 2.35 11.35
N ALA A 74 9.82 1.75 12.50
CA ALA A 74 10.62 2.44 13.51
C ALA A 74 12.03 2.75 12.96
N ALA A 75 12.67 3.80 13.46
CA ALA A 75 14.01 4.18 13.00
C ALA A 75 15.06 3.09 13.32
N ASP A 76 14.85 2.30 14.37
CA ASP A 76 15.69 1.19 14.77
C ASP A 76 15.25 -0.16 14.16
N GLU A 77 14.35 -0.16 13.17
CA GLU A 77 13.92 -1.36 12.45
C GLU A 77 15.14 -2.10 11.86
N PRO A 78 15.40 -3.36 12.27
CA PRO A 78 16.59 -4.11 11.86
C PRO A 78 16.79 -4.23 10.36
N LEU A 79 15.71 -4.36 9.58
CA LEU A 79 15.79 -4.45 8.12
C LEU A 79 16.43 -3.21 7.48
N LEU A 80 16.28 -2.03 8.10
CA LEU A 80 16.86 -0.78 7.60
C LEU A 80 18.38 -0.72 7.76
N ALA A 81 18.95 -1.58 8.62
CA ALA A 81 20.39 -1.63 8.88
C ALA A 81 21.13 -2.66 8.00
N LEU A 82 20.41 -3.51 7.24
CA LEU A 82 21.00 -4.57 6.44
C LEU A 82 21.49 -4.07 5.08
N ASP A 83 22.74 -4.38 4.72
CA ASP A 83 23.33 -3.98 3.42
C ASP A 83 22.74 -4.74 2.22
N ASN A 84 22.04 -5.85 2.44
CA ASN A 84 21.40 -6.66 1.43
C ASN A 84 19.88 -6.42 1.32
N VAL A 85 19.39 -5.29 1.81
CA VAL A 85 17.99 -4.88 1.71
C VAL A 85 17.89 -3.52 1.01
N ILE A 86 17.01 -3.46 0.01
CA ILE A 86 16.59 -2.21 -0.64
C ILE A 86 15.18 -1.91 -0.16
N VAL A 87 14.95 -0.66 0.26
CA VAL A 87 13.64 -0.22 0.73
C VAL A 87 13.14 0.98 -0.06
N THR A 88 11.82 1.07 -0.16
CA THR A 88 11.12 2.15 -0.84
C THR A 88 9.94 2.62 0.06
N PRO A 89 9.54 3.91 0.05
CA PRO A 89 8.72 4.48 1.12
C PRO A 89 7.21 4.36 0.87
N HIS A 90 6.70 3.17 0.56
CA HIS A 90 5.32 2.91 0.12
C HIS A 90 4.81 3.94 -0.91
N ALA A 91 5.56 4.10 -2.00
CA ALA A 91 5.37 5.20 -2.94
C ALA A 91 5.48 4.80 -4.43
N LEU A 92 5.64 3.54 -4.79
CA LEU A 92 5.81 3.07 -6.17
C LEU A 92 4.63 3.47 -7.08
N SER A 93 3.42 3.61 -6.52
CA SER A 93 2.24 4.06 -7.26
C SER A 93 2.12 5.58 -7.40
N TRP A 94 3.04 6.38 -6.86
CA TRP A 94 2.94 7.85 -6.81
C TRP A 94 3.41 8.54 -8.09
N THR A 95 2.95 8.06 -9.24
CA THR A 95 3.16 8.72 -10.52
C THR A 95 2.05 9.72 -10.82
N ASP A 96 2.39 10.80 -11.53
CA ASP A 96 1.40 11.80 -11.97
C ASP A 96 0.27 11.14 -12.77
N GLN A 97 0.61 10.16 -13.60
CA GLN A 97 -0.33 9.36 -14.39
C GLN A 97 -1.28 8.54 -13.50
N CYS A 98 -0.74 7.78 -12.53
CA CYS A 98 -1.57 6.96 -11.65
C CYS A 98 -2.54 7.83 -10.83
N PHE A 99 -2.07 8.94 -10.27
CA PHE A 99 -2.91 9.85 -9.48
C PHE A 99 -3.94 10.59 -10.33
N ALA A 100 -3.61 10.98 -11.56
CA ALA A 100 -4.57 11.55 -12.49
C ALA A 100 -5.69 10.55 -12.82
N GLU A 101 -5.33 9.29 -13.11
CA GLU A 101 -6.29 8.22 -13.39
C GLU A 101 -7.16 7.87 -12.17
N LEU A 102 -6.56 7.79 -10.98
CA LEU A 102 -7.27 7.61 -9.71
C LEU A 102 -8.28 8.74 -9.49
N GLY A 103 -7.88 10.00 -9.69
CA GLY A 103 -8.77 11.15 -9.58
C GLY A 103 -9.96 11.06 -10.54
N VAL A 104 -9.70 10.72 -11.80
CA VAL A 104 -10.76 10.50 -12.81
C VAL A 104 -11.67 9.33 -12.41
N ALA A 105 -11.12 8.22 -11.93
CA ALA A 105 -11.89 7.06 -11.48
C ALA A 105 -12.80 7.41 -10.30
N CYS A 106 -12.30 8.16 -9.31
CA CYS A 106 -13.08 8.66 -8.17
C CYS A 106 -14.24 9.55 -8.64
N VAL A 107 -13.98 10.53 -9.50
CA VAL A 107 -15.04 11.42 -10.03
C VAL A 107 -16.09 10.63 -10.82
N ARG A 108 -15.65 9.66 -11.65
CA ARG A 108 -16.57 8.77 -12.37
C ARG A 108 -17.42 7.92 -11.42
N ALA A 109 -16.84 7.40 -10.34
CA ALA A 109 -17.56 6.63 -9.33
C ALA A 109 -18.61 7.48 -8.61
N VAL A 110 -18.24 8.69 -8.16
CA VAL A 110 -19.18 9.64 -7.54
C VAL A 110 -20.31 9.99 -8.50
N HIS A 111 -19.99 10.29 -9.76
CA HIS A 111 -20.99 10.64 -10.77
C HIS A 111 -21.91 9.46 -11.12
N ALA A 112 -21.40 8.23 -11.16
CA ALA A 112 -22.22 7.03 -11.32
C ALA A 112 -23.22 6.91 -10.16
N VAL A 113 -22.74 7.03 -8.92
CA VAL A 113 -23.60 6.99 -7.72
C VAL A 113 -24.65 8.11 -7.77
N MET A 114 -24.25 9.33 -8.12
CA MET A 114 -25.19 10.46 -8.26
C MET A 114 -26.28 10.19 -9.30
N ARG A 115 -25.99 9.45 -10.37
CA ARG A 115 -26.98 9.05 -11.37
C ARG A 115 -27.80 7.81 -10.98
N GLY A 116 -27.62 7.29 -9.77
CA GLY A 116 -28.31 6.08 -9.29
C GLY A 116 -27.75 4.78 -9.89
N SER A 117 -26.55 4.80 -10.46
CA SER A 117 -25.86 3.62 -10.99
C SER A 117 -24.67 3.23 -10.13
N ASN A 118 -24.22 1.97 -10.21
CA ASN A 118 -23.03 1.53 -9.50
C ASN A 118 -21.75 1.99 -10.21
N PRO A 119 -20.66 2.29 -9.47
CA PRO A 119 -19.33 2.43 -10.04
C PRO A 119 -18.90 1.15 -10.78
N ALA A 120 -18.01 1.27 -11.78
CA ALA A 120 -17.49 0.11 -12.50
C ALA A 120 -16.58 -0.79 -11.63
N SER A 121 -15.93 -0.21 -10.61
CA SER A 121 -14.92 -0.84 -9.77
C SER A 121 -15.44 -1.18 -8.36
N VAL A 122 -16.68 -1.67 -8.26
CA VAL A 122 -17.25 -2.09 -6.97
C VAL A 122 -16.58 -3.39 -6.51
N VAL A 123 -15.88 -3.33 -5.37
CA VAL A 123 -15.20 -4.48 -4.76
C VAL A 123 -16.20 -5.48 -4.16
N ASN A 124 -17.36 -5.00 -3.69
CA ASN A 124 -18.37 -5.81 -3.01
C ASN A 124 -19.63 -5.88 -3.88
N PRO A 125 -19.71 -6.76 -4.89
CA PRO A 125 -20.82 -6.75 -5.85
C PRO A 125 -22.18 -7.12 -5.23
N ASP A 126 -22.18 -7.77 -4.05
CA ASP A 126 -23.38 -8.22 -3.35
C ASP A 126 -24.11 -7.09 -2.58
N VAL A 127 -23.58 -5.87 -2.61
CA VAL A 127 -24.28 -4.70 -2.07
C VAL A 127 -25.36 -4.26 -3.06
N PRO A 128 -26.59 -3.96 -2.58
CA PRO A 128 -27.66 -3.40 -3.39
C PRO A 128 -27.20 -2.20 -4.22
N THR A 129 -27.63 -2.17 -5.47
CA THR A 129 -27.38 -1.02 -6.34
C THR A 129 -28.11 0.22 -5.84
N MET A 130 -27.62 1.42 -6.17
CA MET A 130 -28.30 2.68 -5.83
C MET A 130 -29.75 2.72 -6.35
N LYS A 131 -30.00 2.10 -7.51
CA LYS A 131 -31.33 1.90 -8.07
C LYS A 131 -32.20 0.96 -7.21
N GLU A 132 -31.65 -0.16 -6.73
CA GLU A 132 -32.36 -1.14 -5.89
C GLU A 132 -32.78 -0.57 -4.52
N ILE A 133 -32.03 0.40 -3.98
CA ILE A 133 -32.41 1.10 -2.74
C ILE A 133 -33.27 2.35 -2.98
N GLY A 134 -33.72 2.59 -4.22
CA GLY A 134 -34.65 3.67 -4.54
C GLY A 134 -34.02 5.07 -4.59
N VAL A 135 -32.72 5.16 -4.82
CA VAL A 135 -31.97 6.44 -4.85
C VAL A 135 -31.79 6.87 -6.29
N THR A 136 -32.63 7.79 -6.74
CA THR A 136 -32.69 8.26 -8.14
C THR A 136 -32.20 9.71 -8.27
N VAL A 137 -30.98 9.99 -7.78
CA VAL A 137 -30.30 11.30 -7.80
C VAL A 137 -30.71 12.26 -6.67
N GLY A 138 -29.72 12.94 -6.07
CA GLY A 138 -29.93 14.14 -5.25
C GLY A 138 -30.30 13.95 -3.77
N ASN A 139 -30.44 12.73 -3.26
CA ASN A 139 -30.67 12.53 -1.83
C ASN A 139 -29.34 12.46 -1.05
N TYR A 140 -28.80 13.63 -0.70
CA TYR A 140 -27.58 13.77 0.09
C TYR A 140 -27.68 13.22 1.53
N SER A 141 -28.88 12.82 1.99
CA SER A 141 -29.05 12.23 3.32
C SER A 141 -28.35 10.87 3.48
N LEU A 142 -27.98 10.23 2.37
CA LEU A 142 -27.31 8.92 2.34
C LEU A 142 -25.79 8.97 2.45
N PHE A 143 -25.16 10.16 2.45
CA PHE A 143 -23.71 10.32 2.55
C PHE A 143 -23.10 9.86 3.91
N GLY A 144 -23.90 9.21 4.75
CA GLY A 144 -23.50 8.52 5.98
C GLY A 144 -24.42 7.34 6.35
N SER A 145 -25.12 6.75 5.37
CA SER A 145 -26.03 5.62 5.60
C SER A 145 -25.35 4.29 5.28
N ILE A 146 -25.68 3.26 6.06
CA ILE A 146 -25.16 1.90 5.84
C ILE A 146 -26.03 1.20 4.82
N VAL A 147 -25.40 0.60 3.81
CA VAL A 147 -26.08 -0.28 2.86
C VAL A 147 -25.77 -1.73 3.25
N GLY A 148 -26.80 -2.51 3.55
CA GLY A 148 -26.68 -3.93 3.87
C GLY A 148 -26.73 -4.82 2.62
N PRO A 149 -26.19 -6.06 2.64
CA PRO A 149 -26.24 -6.99 1.52
C PRO A 149 -27.66 -7.28 1.02
N LYS A 150 -27.79 -7.73 -0.23
CA LYS A 150 -29.07 -8.11 -0.82
C LYS A 150 -29.81 -9.14 0.04
N GLY A 151 -31.06 -8.85 0.39
CA GLY A 151 -31.90 -9.71 1.24
C GLY A 151 -31.82 -9.42 2.75
N MET A 152 -30.95 -8.52 3.19
CA MET A 152 -30.93 -8.09 4.59
C MET A 152 -32.25 -7.38 4.98
N PRO A 153 -32.88 -7.73 6.11
CA PRO A 153 -34.09 -7.07 6.57
C PRO A 153 -33.89 -5.56 6.78
N LYS A 154 -34.83 -4.75 6.28
CA LYS A 154 -34.73 -3.28 6.34
C LYS A 154 -34.64 -2.75 7.77
N ASP A 155 -35.29 -3.41 8.74
CA ASP A 155 -35.21 -3.02 10.15
C ASP A 155 -33.83 -3.26 10.75
N VAL A 156 -33.11 -4.29 10.29
CA VAL A 156 -31.71 -4.55 10.67
C VAL A 156 -30.80 -3.46 10.12
N VAL A 157 -30.95 -3.09 8.84
CA VAL A 157 -30.19 -1.98 8.24
C VAL A 157 -30.45 -0.67 9.00
N ALA A 158 -31.71 -0.35 9.33
CA ALA A 158 -32.06 0.85 10.07
C ALA A 158 -31.49 0.86 11.51
N LYS A 159 -31.50 -0.29 12.21
CA LYS A 159 -30.88 -0.45 13.53
C LYS A 159 -29.37 -0.23 13.47
N LEU A 160 -28.69 -0.80 12.46
CA LEU A 160 -27.25 -0.61 12.25
C LEU A 160 -26.91 0.83 11.91
N GLU A 161 -27.67 1.47 11.02
CA GLU A 161 -27.48 2.87 10.68
C GLU A 161 -27.62 3.76 11.92
N LYS A 162 -28.66 3.54 12.73
CA LYS A 162 -28.85 4.25 14.00
C LYS A 162 -27.67 4.03 14.95
N ALA A 163 -27.27 2.77 15.17
CA ALA A 163 -26.17 2.43 16.07
C ALA A 163 -24.84 3.03 15.61
N CYS A 164 -24.52 2.97 14.32
CA CYS A 164 -23.32 3.59 13.79
C CYS A 164 -23.38 5.11 13.90
N ARG A 165 -24.51 5.75 13.61
CA ARG A 165 -24.70 7.20 13.76
C ARG A 165 -24.54 7.64 15.22
N GLU A 166 -25.07 6.88 16.17
CA GLU A 166 -24.87 7.12 17.61
C GLU A 166 -23.40 6.96 17.98
N ALA A 167 -22.75 5.88 17.52
CA ALA A 167 -21.34 5.61 17.78
C ALA A 167 -20.43 6.71 17.22
N VAL A 168 -20.58 7.10 15.95
CA VAL A 168 -19.72 8.14 15.34
C VAL A 168 -19.94 9.53 15.95
N ASN A 169 -21.12 9.79 16.51
CA ASN A 169 -21.41 11.06 17.18
C ASN A 169 -21.09 11.06 18.68
N ALA A 170 -20.88 9.89 19.29
CA ALA A 170 -20.62 9.74 20.71
C ALA A 170 -19.33 10.48 21.12
N PRO A 171 -19.32 11.19 22.26
CA PRO A 171 -18.12 11.85 22.78
C PRO A 171 -16.94 10.88 22.90
N ALA A 172 -17.18 9.67 23.41
CA ALA A 172 -16.14 8.65 23.56
C ALA A 172 -15.47 8.25 22.24
N PHE A 173 -16.20 8.23 21.13
CA PHE A 173 -15.63 7.92 19.82
C PHE A 173 -14.82 9.10 19.27
N LYS A 174 -15.30 10.33 19.46
CA LYS A 174 -14.54 11.55 19.11
C LYS A 174 -13.25 11.66 19.95
N ASP A 175 -13.33 11.41 21.25
CA ASP A 175 -12.19 11.37 22.16
C ASP A 175 -11.20 10.25 21.78
N PHE A 176 -11.70 9.09 21.37
CA PHE A 176 -10.87 8.00 20.85
C PHE A 176 -10.10 8.46 19.61
N LEU A 177 -10.79 9.06 18.64
CA LEU A 177 -10.17 9.57 17.42
C LEU A 177 -9.13 10.67 17.72
N GLU A 178 -9.42 11.59 18.63
CA GLU A 178 -8.47 12.60 19.10
C GLU A 178 -7.24 11.97 19.76
N LYS A 179 -7.43 10.97 20.64
CA LYS A 179 -6.32 10.21 21.26
C LYS A 179 -5.47 9.48 20.22
N GLN A 180 -6.10 8.93 19.18
CA GLN A 180 -5.41 8.26 18.08
C GLN A 180 -4.84 9.24 17.05
N LYS A 181 -5.04 10.56 17.22
CA LYS A 181 -4.66 11.61 16.25
C LYS A 181 -5.26 11.37 14.86
N LEU A 182 -6.44 10.75 14.79
CA LEU A 182 -7.21 10.51 13.57
C LEU A 182 -8.26 11.63 13.45
N PRO A 183 -8.11 12.59 12.52
CA PRO A 183 -9.09 13.67 12.38
C PRO A 183 -10.43 13.09 11.89
N PHE A 184 -11.51 13.24 12.68
CA PHE A 184 -12.83 12.64 12.39
C PHE A 184 -13.52 13.18 11.12
N ALA A 185 -12.99 14.19 10.46
CA ALA A 185 -13.49 14.57 9.15
C ALA A 185 -12.38 15.30 8.40
N TYR A 186 -11.99 14.78 7.26
CA TYR A 186 -11.33 15.62 6.27
C TYR A 186 -12.37 16.62 5.77
N ARG A 187 -12.19 17.90 6.09
CA ARG A 187 -13.14 18.97 5.74
C ARG A 187 -12.94 19.48 4.32
N GLY A 188 -11.87 19.05 3.65
CA GLY A 188 -11.52 19.41 2.29
C GLY A 188 -10.27 18.69 1.80
N ALA A 189 -9.88 18.99 0.55
CA ALA A 189 -8.71 18.39 -0.08
C ALA A 189 -7.41 18.73 0.67
N GLU A 190 -7.30 19.93 1.27
CA GLU A 190 -6.14 20.31 2.07
C GLU A 190 -5.94 19.42 3.30
N ASP A 191 -7.02 19.01 3.97
CA ASP A 191 -6.95 18.17 5.18
C ASP A 191 -6.47 16.76 4.84
N ILE A 192 -6.99 16.18 3.75
CA ILE A 192 -6.52 14.88 3.23
C ILE A 192 -5.05 15.00 2.84
N GLY A 193 -4.71 16.02 2.05
CA GLY A 193 -3.35 16.26 1.61
C GLY A 193 -2.41 16.50 2.80
N GLY A 194 -2.86 17.16 3.86
CA GLY A 194 -2.10 17.41 5.08
C GLY A 194 -1.81 16.13 5.86
N HIS A 195 -2.81 15.25 6.01
CA HIS A 195 -2.64 13.96 6.66
C HIS A 195 -1.71 13.02 5.87
N LEU A 196 -1.88 12.94 4.55
CA LEU A 196 -0.97 12.18 3.69
C LEU A 196 0.47 12.70 3.85
N ARG A 197 0.68 14.02 3.74
CA ARG A 197 2.00 14.64 3.98
C ARG A 197 2.58 14.30 5.35
N ALA A 198 1.77 14.31 6.41
CA ALA A 198 2.23 13.96 7.75
C ALA A 198 2.68 12.50 7.85
N SER A 199 1.96 11.56 7.22
CA SER A 199 2.39 10.15 7.16
C SER A 199 3.70 9.99 6.39
N TYR A 200 3.90 10.70 5.28
CA TYR A 200 5.16 10.68 4.54
C TYR A 200 6.31 11.35 5.28
N ASN A 201 6.04 12.43 6.03
CA ASN A 201 7.06 13.08 6.84
C ASN A 201 7.63 12.12 7.89
N LYS A 202 6.84 11.21 8.45
CA LYS A 202 7.35 10.16 9.36
C LYS A 202 8.37 9.25 8.66
N MET A 203 8.09 8.82 7.42
CA MET A 203 9.06 8.03 6.65
C MET A 203 10.29 8.87 6.24
N GLY A 204 10.09 10.16 5.93
CA GLY A 204 11.18 11.11 5.70
C GLY A 204 12.08 11.29 6.92
N GLU A 205 11.51 11.34 8.12
CA GLU A 205 12.24 11.39 9.39
C GLU A 205 13.06 10.11 9.59
N VAL A 206 12.49 8.93 9.36
CA VAL A 206 13.21 7.65 9.39
C VAL A 206 14.40 7.70 8.44
N ILE A 207 14.21 8.08 7.18
CA ILE A 207 15.31 8.18 6.19
C ILE A 207 16.40 9.15 6.67
N SER A 208 16.01 10.28 7.26
CA SER A 208 16.96 11.31 7.71
C SER A 208 17.78 10.91 8.95
N THR A 209 17.25 10.00 9.77
CA THR A 209 17.84 9.62 11.07
C THR A 209 18.59 8.28 11.04
N THR A 210 18.30 7.41 10.06
CA THR A 210 18.85 6.04 9.99
C THR A 210 20.12 5.91 9.17
N GLY A 211 20.59 6.99 8.53
CA GLY A 211 21.80 6.93 7.68
C GLY A 211 21.63 6.04 6.43
N ILE A 212 20.38 5.79 6.03
CA ILE A 212 20.02 5.13 4.77
C ILE A 212 20.60 5.96 3.61
N LYS A 213 21.33 5.29 2.70
CA LYS A 213 21.84 5.96 1.50
C LYS A 213 20.74 6.02 0.46
N ILE A 214 20.33 7.23 0.13
CA ILE A 214 19.40 7.48 -0.97
C ILE A 214 20.17 7.36 -2.28
N ASP A 215 19.81 6.37 -3.08
CA ASP A 215 20.15 6.27 -4.49
C ASP A 215 19.21 7.17 -5.30
N ARG A 216 19.76 8.27 -5.80
CA ARG A 216 19.08 9.16 -6.77
C ARG A 216 19.37 8.75 -8.22
N GLY A 217 20.09 7.65 -8.40
CA GLY A 217 20.50 7.08 -9.66
C GLY A 217 19.31 6.54 -10.43
N ASN A 218 19.26 6.86 -11.73
CA ASN A 218 18.19 6.54 -12.68
C ASN A 218 16.85 7.24 -12.42
N ARG A 219 16.83 8.54 -12.74
CA ARG A 219 15.65 9.12 -13.41
C ARG A 219 15.32 8.19 -14.56
N CYS A 220 14.18 7.49 -14.50
CA CYS A 220 13.68 6.66 -15.60
C CYS A 220 13.69 7.51 -16.89
N GLN A 221 14.67 7.31 -17.74
CA GLN A 221 14.73 7.91 -19.07
C GLN A 221 14.06 6.92 -20.03
N ALA A 222 12.77 7.11 -20.29
CA ALA A 222 12.22 6.64 -21.55
C ALA A 222 12.79 7.53 -22.67
N PRO A 223 13.32 6.98 -23.78
CA PRO A 223 13.80 7.81 -24.88
C PRO A 223 12.62 8.59 -25.49
N GLY A 224 12.62 9.91 -25.39
CA GLY A 224 11.72 10.79 -26.15
C GLY A 224 10.65 11.56 -25.38
N GLU A 225 10.48 11.39 -24.06
CA GLU A 225 9.46 12.14 -23.31
C GLU A 225 10.01 13.41 -22.62
N SER A 226 9.34 14.54 -22.85
CA SER A 226 9.62 15.80 -22.20
C SER A 226 9.23 15.76 -20.72
N ARG A 227 10.23 15.58 -19.85
CA ARG A 227 10.31 15.94 -18.42
C ARG A 227 8.99 15.88 -17.63
N LEU A 228 8.74 14.78 -16.93
CA LEU A 228 8.06 14.80 -15.63
C LEU A 228 9.06 14.40 -14.53
N PRO A 229 9.16 15.17 -13.43
CA PRO A 229 10.11 14.88 -12.36
C PRO A 229 9.57 13.76 -11.47
N CYS A 230 9.73 12.51 -11.87
CA CYS A 230 9.58 11.39 -10.94
C CYS A 230 10.65 11.49 -9.85
N ARG A 231 10.29 12.06 -8.69
CA ARG A 231 11.14 12.14 -7.49
C ARG A 231 10.98 10.88 -6.63
N HIS A 232 11.05 9.70 -7.22
CA HIS A 232 11.00 8.45 -6.45
C HIS A 232 12.39 8.13 -5.91
N PHE A 233 12.47 8.06 -4.59
CA PHE A 233 13.69 7.73 -3.83
C PHE A 233 13.92 6.22 -3.93
N GLN A 234 15.03 5.80 -4.53
CA GLN A 234 15.57 4.45 -4.32
C GLN A 234 16.71 4.55 -3.30
N ALA A 235 17.08 3.47 -2.63
CA ALA A 235 18.16 3.48 -1.64
C ALA A 235 19.04 2.23 -1.80
N ASN A 236 20.34 2.39 -2.06
CA ASN A 236 21.29 1.27 -2.03
C ASN A 236 22.73 1.71 -1.67
N ARG A 237 23.48 0.85 -0.97
CA ARG A 237 24.92 0.96 -0.67
C ARG A 237 25.73 0.08 -1.64
N ARG A 238 26.32 0.73 -2.65
CA ARG A 238 27.45 0.32 -3.54
C ARG A 238 27.09 -0.31 -4.89
N THR A 239 27.54 0.38 -5.95
CA THR A 239 28.51 -0.16 -6.92
C THR A 239 29.52 0.92 -7.32
N THR A 240 30.66 0.98 -6.62
CA THR A 240 31.91 1.51 -7.20
C THR A 240 32.98 0.43 -7.05
N ALA A 241 32.78 -0.66 -7.79
CA ALA A 241 33.83 -1.58 -8.21
C ALA A 241 33.25 -2.32 -9.43
N ALA A 242 33.90 -2.17 -10.58
CA ALA A 242 33.51 -2.84 -11.80
C ALA A 242 33.48 -4.36 -11.58
N SER A 243 32.30 -4.98 -11.76
CA SER A 243 32.21 -6.43 -11.93
C SER A 243 32.63 -6.76 -13.37
N PRO A 244 33.64 -7.61 -13.61
CA PRO A 244 34.10 -7.94 -14.96
C PRO A 244 33.19 -8.95 -15.71
N TYR A 245 31.99 -9.25 -15.22
CA TYR A 245 31.13 -10.31 -15.78
C TYR A 245 30.00 -9.86 -16.71
N LEU A 246 29.94 -8.58 -17.10
CA LEU A 246 29.02 -8.11 -18.14
C LEU A 246 29.82 -7.65 -19.37
N GLY A 247 30.51 -8.60 -19.98
CA GLY A 247 31.05 -8.50 -21.33
C GLY A 247 29.95 -8.80 -22.37
N ALA A 248 29.86 -7.91 -23.34
CA ALA A 248 28.90 -7.85 -24.44
C ALA A 248 28.57 -9.18 -25.16
N SER A 249 27.31 -9.30 -25.59
CA SER A 249 27.00 -9.65 -26.99
C SER A 249 25.57 -9.18 -27.36
N PRO A 250 25.37 -8.46 -28.48
CA PRO A 250 24.05 -8.11 -28.98
C PRO A 250 23.54 -9.26 -29.87
N LEU A 251 22.44 -9.89 -29.48
CA LEU A 251 21.73 -10.78 -30.39
C LEU A 251 20.59 -10.03 -31.08
N ARG A 252 20.60 -10.24 -32.39
CA ARG A 252 19.63 -9.83 -33.41
C ARG A 252 18.23 -10.35 -33.13
#